data_AF-A0A0D2P1G8-F1
#
_entry.id   AF-A0A0D2P1G8-F1
#
_cell.length_a   1.000
_cell.length_b   1.000
_cell.length_c   1.000
_cell.angle_alpha   90.00
_cell.angle_beta   90.00
_cell.angle_gamma   90.00
#
_symmetry.space_group_name_H-M   'P 1'
#
loop_
_entity.id
_entity.type
_entity.pdbx_description
1 polymer ?
#
loop_
_entity_poly.entity_id
_entity_poly.type
_entity_poly.pdbx_seq_one_letter_code
_entity_poly.pdbx_strand_id
1 'polypeptide(L)'
;MHLPHSVFSRKQLDLFLWLLRANHVDSVPSAKTMTTLNKVLQGICGIETIPYDGRLGHRYYVNNLSQILAQEMCNPKVRPKLHFYAEETHPHLRETRQADRWLKQVRAEDTTPMVRLHKSDYYIYEPAMLDNQAVCIPHRWFARDGKFLAKAWMLEQTLGDNNIPGWIVRRDREVEVHADQFLKNFLELSQSFRLYGVPDPANIYGIRTNASALQPWKYTNPVLGNQWHARAKGHRVLCLPLWLYCDDTSGNTSKKWNEHNSFLFTLAGLCRYVSRFLAYL
;
A
#
# COMPACT_ATOMS: atom_id res chain seq x y z
N MET A 1 -6.05 17.12 4.47
CA MET A 1 -5.85 18.58 4.49
C MET A 1 -5.54 18.99 5.91
N HIS A 2 -4.25 19.11 6.26
CA HIS A 2 -3.87 19.92 7.41
C HIS A 2 -4.32 21.34 7.06
N LEU A 3 -5.42 21.80 7.65
CA LEU A 3 -5.82 23.18 7.44
C LEU A 3 -4.69 24.03 8.01
N PRO A 4 -4.15 24.99 7.25
CA PRO A 4 -3.15 25.87 7.80
C PRO A 4 -3.78 26.51 9.03
N HIS A 5 -3.18 26.28 10.21
CA HIS A 5 -3.51 27.11 11.35
C HIS A 5 -3.33 28.55 10.89
N SER A 6 -4.31 29.41 11.16
CA SER A 6 -4.18 30.83 10.84
C SER A 6 -2.84 31.32 11.39
N VAL A 7 -1.89 31.59 10.49
CA VAL A 7 -0.58 32.18 10.81
C VAL A 7 -0.72 33.62 11.28
N PHE A 8 -1.92 34.19 11.14
CA PHE A 8 -2.25 35.50 11.67
C PHE A 8 -2.57 35.42 13.15
N SER A 9 -1.87 36.24 13.93
CA SER A 9 -2.30 36.61 15.27
C SER A 9 -3.70 37.24 15.21
N ARG A 10 -4.40 37.25 16.35
CA ARG A 10 -5.73 37.85 16.42
C ARG A 10 -5.74 39.32 15.99
N LYS A 11 -4.71 40.09 16.35
CA LYS A 11 -4.55 41.50 15.93
C LYS A 11 -4.41 41.65 14.41
N GLN A 12 -3.67 40.75 13.76
CA GLN A 12 -3.54 40.76 12.30
C GLN A 12 -4.87 40.39 11.63
N LEU A 13 -5.58 39.38 12.16
CA LEU A 13 -6.90 39.02 11.66
C LEU A 13 -7.88 40.19 11.80
N ASP A 14 -7.91 40.85 12.95
CA ASP A 14 -8.77 42.01 13.19
C ASP A 14 -8.44 43.18 12.24
N LEU A 15 -7.15 43.40 11.93
CA LEU A 15 -6.72 44.39 10.93
C LEU A 15 -7.24 44.05 9.52
N PHE A 16 -7.13 42.79 9.08
CA PHE A 16 -7.66 42.37 7.78
C PHE A 16 -9.18 42.51 7.71
N LEU A 17 -9.89 42.11 8.78
CA LEU A 17 -11.34 42.26 8.85
C LEU A 17 -11.75 43.75 8.84
N TRP A 18 -10.97 44.63 9.47
CA TRP A 18 -11.18 46.08 9.40
C TRP A 18 -10.96 46.61 7.99
N LEU A 19 -9.88 46.22 7.31
CA LEU A 19 -9.60 46.63 5.93
C LEU A 19 -10.73 46.23 4.97
N LEU A 20 -11.25 45.02 5.09
CA LEU A 20 -12.38 44.55 4.26
C LEU A 20 -13.64 45.40 4.49
N ARG A 21 -13.94 45.74 5.74
CA ARG A 21 -15.07 46.62 6.08
C ARG A 21 -14.88 48.04 5.56
N ALA A 22 -13.67 48.59 5.69
CA ALA A 22 -13.34 49.93 5.21
C ALA A 22 -13.46 50.06 3.68
N ASN A 23 -13.31 48.96 2.94
CA ASN A 23 -13.50 48.88 1.49
C ASN A 23 -14.93 48.41 1.11
N HIS A 24 -15.89 48.47 2.03
CA HIS A 24 -17.29 48.11 1.78
C HIS A 24 -17.51 46.70 1.23
N VAL A 25 -16.66 45.74 1.62
CA VAL A 25 -16.89 44.33 1.30
C VAL A 25 -18.04 43.81 2.17
N ASP A 26 -19.08 43.29 1.53
CA ASP A 26 -20.23 42.71 2.22
C ASP A 26 -19.92 41.35 2.88
N SER A 27 -20.73 40.98 3.87
CA SER A 27 -20.70 39.64 4.51
C SER A 27 -19.34 39.21 5.13
N VAL A 28 -18.54 40.16 5.62
CA VAL A 28 -17.25 39.87 6.27
C VAL A 28 -17.44 39.10 7.59
N PRO A 29 -16.87 37.89 7.75
CA PRO A 29 -17.03 37.09 8.96
C PRO A 29 -16.34 37.75 10.16
N SER A 30 -16.85 37.51 11.37
CA SER A 30 -16.14 37.94 12.59
C SER A 30 -14.93 37.03 12.87
N ALA A 31 -13.93 37.54 13.61
CA ALA A 31 -12.81 36.72 14.08
C ALA A 31 -13.29 35.51 14.91
N LYS A 32 -14.39 35.66 15.65
CA LYS A 32 -15.03 34.57 16.40
C LYS A 32 -15.59 33.52 15.44
N THR A 33 -16.31 33.93 14.40
CA THR A 33 -16.84 33.04 13.36
C THR A 33 -15.72 32.24 12.69
N MET A 34 -14.63 32.91 12.31
CA MET A 34 -13.45 32.25 11.72
C MET A 34 -12.83 31.23 12.67
N THR A 35 -12.71 31.55 13.96
CA THR A 35 -12.18 30.63 14.98
C THR A 35 -13.08 29.41 15.17
N THR A 36 -14.39 29.61 15.25
CA THR A 36 -15.36 28.51 15.36
C THR A 36 -15.32 27.60 14.14
N LEU A 37 -15.33 28.18 12.94
CA LEU A 37 -15.20 27.42 11.70
C LEU A 37 -13.91 26.61 11.67
N ASN A 38 -12.78 27.21 12.04
CA ASN A 38 -11.51 26.49 12.12
C ASN A 38 -11.57 25.31 13.09
N LYS A 39 -12.17 25.48 14.28
CA LYS A 39 -12.36 24.36 15.24
C LYS A 39 -13.20 23.23 14.66
N VAL A 40 -14.31 23.57 14.00
CA VAL A 40 -15.18 22.57 13.35
C VAL A 40 -14.42 21.84 12.26
N LEU A 41 -13.72 22.56 11.39
CA LEU A 41 -12.98 21.97 10.29
C LEU A 41 -11.79 21.12 10.78
N GLN A 42 -11.11 21.52 11.85
CA GLN A 42 -10.07 20.69 12.51
C GLN A 42 -10.68 19.44 13.15
N GLY A 43 -11.89 19.51 13.70
CA GLY A 43 -12.59 18.33 14.21
C GLY A 43 -12.98 17.33 13.11
N ILE A 44 -13.23 17.79 11.89
CA ILE A 44 -13.65 16.94 10.76
C ILE A 44 -12.45 16.41 9.97
N CYS A 45 -11.46 17.28 9.68
CA CYS A 45 -10.37 17.02 8.74
C CYS A 45 -8.98 17.24 9.33
N GLY A 46 -8.88 17.61 10.61
CA GLY A 46 -7.60 17.81 11.27
C GLY A 46 -6.82 16.50 11.37
N ILE A 47 -5.50 16.62 11.41
CA ILE A 47 -4.61 15.51 11.71
C ILE A 47 -4.19 15.70 13.16
N GLU A 48 -4.37 14.65 13.96
CA GLU A 48 -3.96 14.62 15.35
C GLU A 48 -2.43 14.73 15.46
N THR A 49 -1.96 15.60 16.34
CA THR A 49 -0.55 15.73 16.68
C THR A 49 -0.29 15.02 18.01
N ILE A 50 0.50 13.95 17.98
CA ILE A 50 0.75 13.06 19.10
C ILE A 50 2.07 13.49 19.79
N PRO A 51 2.06 13.78 21.09
CA PRO A 51 3.28 14.08 21.85
C PRO A 51 4.04 12.81 22.21
N TYR A 52 5.37 12.89 22.16
CA TYR A 52 6.29 11.86 22.60
C TYR A 52 7.41 12.44 23.47
N ASP A 53 7.84 11.67 24.46
CA ASP A 53 9.03 11.97 25.24
C ASP A 53 10.25 11.29 24.59
N GLY A 54 11.19 12.09 24.13
CA GLY A 54 12.45 11.63 23.57
C GLY A 54 13.33 11.02 24.65
N ARG A 55 14.17 10.06 24.25
CA ARG A 55 15.09 9.37 25.19
C ARG A 55 16.07 10.31 25.90
N LEU A 56 16.29 11.50 25.36
CA LEU A 56 17.16 12.54 25.93
C LEU A 56 16.38 13.59 26.74
N GLY A 57 15.11 13.33 27.08
CA GLY A 57 14.28 14.21 27.91
C GLY A 57 13.62 15.38 27.17
N HIS A 58 13.81 15.51 25.85
CA HIS A 58 13.09 16.49 25.04
C HIS A 58 11.73 15.95 24.60
N ARG A 59 10.69 16.78 24.69
CA ARG A 59 9.38 16.45 24.13
C ARG A 59 9.35 16.80 22.65
N TYR A 60 8.90 15.86 21.82
CA TYR A 60 8.66 16.09 20.39
C TYR A 60 7.23 15.68 20.03
N TYR A 61 6.81 16.06 18.84
CA TYR A 61 5.44 15.89 18.37
C TYR A 61 5.46 15.27 16.98
N VAL A 62 4.53 14.35 16.72
CA VAL A 62 4.41 13.67 15.42
C VAL A 62 2.96 13.71 14.97
N ASN A 63 2.73 14.05 13.71
CA ASN A 63 1.42 14.00 13.11
C ASN A 63 0.98 12.54 12.89
N ASN A 64 -0.29 12.23 13.17
CA ASN A 64 -0.82 10.88 13.07
C ASN A 64 -0.77 10.37 11.62
N LEU A 65 0.24 9.54 11.34
CA LEU A 65 0.50 9.01 9.99
C LEU A 65 -0.72 8.29 9.42
N SER A 66 -1.45 7.52 10.24
CA SER A 66 -2.62 6.78 9.76
C SER A 66 -3.72 7.70 9.22
N GLN A 67 -3.92 8.85 9.87
CA GLN A 67 -4.88 9.86 9.42
C GLN A 67 -4.41 10.57 8.16
N ILE A 68 -3.11 10.86 8.04
CA ILE A 68 -2.53 11.42 6.80
C ILE A 68 -2.78 10.46 5.63
N LEU A 69 -2.41 9.18 5.80
CA LEU A 69 -2.59 8.17 4.76
C LEU A 69 -4.06 7.96 4.41
N ALA A 70 -4.96 7.95 5.40
CA ALA A 70 -6.40 7.86 5.16
C ALA A 70 -6.91 9.03 4.31
N GLN A 71 -6.47 10.26 4.61
CA GLN A 71 -6.85 11.44 3.85
C GLN A 71 -6.36 11.39 2.40
N GLU A 72 -5.12 10.93 2.17
CA GLU A 72 -4.59 10.78 0.81
C GLU A 72 -5.28 9.66 0.02
N MET A 73 -5.62 8.57 0.69
CA MET A 73 -6.40 7.48 0.09
C MET A 73 -7.84 7.90 -0.25
N CYS A 74 -8.43 8.82 0.51
CA CYS A 74 -9.76 9.36 0.27
C CYS A 74 -9.78 10.58 -0.66
N ASN A 75 -8.62 11.14 -1.01
CA ASN A 75 -8.53 12.35 -1.81
C ASN A 75 -8.84 12.04 -3.29
N PRO A 76 -9.93 12.57 -3.88
CA PRO A 76 -10.34 12.25 -5.25
C PRO A 76 -9.34 12.74 -6.31
N LYS A 77 -8.46 13.70 -6.00
CA LYS A 77 -7.42 14.19 -6.92
C LYS A 77 -6.12 13.39 -6.84
N VAL A 78 -5.87 12.73 -5.72
CA VAL A 78 -4.63 11.96 -5.47
C VAL A 78 -4.87 10.48 -5.69
N ARG A 79 -5.97 9.93 -5.18
CA ARG A 79 -6.29 8.50 -5.23
C ARG A 79 -6.22 7.87 -6.63
N PRO A 80 -6.67 8.52 -7.73
CA PRO A 80 -6.54 7.97 -9.08
C PRO A 80 -5.10 7.91 -9.61
N LYS A 81 -4.18 8.64 -8.98
CA LYS A 81 -2.77 8.78 -9.39
C LYS A 81 -1.83 7.97 -8.51
N LEU A 82 -2.38 7.22 -7.54
CA LEU A 82 -1.65 6.29 -6.69
C LEU A 82 -1.61 4.91 -7.35
N HIS A 83 -0.39 4.40 -7.48
CA HIS A 83 -0.10 3.06 -7.97
C HIS A 83 0.46 2.20 -6.84
N PHE A 84 -0.05 0.98 -6.73
CA PHE A 84 0.28 0.05 -5.63
C PHE A 84 1.06 -1.18 -6.10
N TYR A 85 1.26 -1.32 -7.41
CA TYR A 85 1.97 -2.44 -8.03
C TYR A 85 3.19 -1.92 -8.76
N ALA A 86 4.22 -2.74 -8.83
CA ALA A 86 5.33 -2.49 -9.73
C ALA A 86 4.84 -2.51 -11.18
N GLU A 87 5.46 -1.71 -12.04
CA GLU A 87 5.13 -1.64 -13.47
C GLU A 87 6.39 -1.96 -14.26
N GLU A 88 6.41 -3.06 -14.99
CA GLU A 88 7.54 -3.35 -15.86
C GLU A 88 7.41 -2.52 -17.14
N THR A 89 8.42 -1.67 -17.38
CA THR A 89 8.53 -0.89 -18.61
C THR A 89 9.96 -0.94 -19.11
N HIS A 90 10.13 -1.21 -20.40
CA HIS A 90 11.41 -1.16 -21.09
C HIS A 90 11.31 -0.24 -22.32
N PRO A 91 12.38 0.48 -22.69
CA PRO A 91 13.69 0.57 -22.03
C PRO A 91 13.82 1.72 -21.01
N HIS A 92 12.84 2.63 -20.92
CA HIS A 92 12.96 3.87 -20.16
C HIS A 92 12.08 3.90 -18.91
N LEU A 93 12.65 4.39 -17.81
CA LEU A 93 11.94 4.65 -16.55
C LEU A 93 11.45 6.10 -16.52
N ARG A 94 10.16 6.28 -16.23
CA ARG A 94 9.52 7.58 -16.03
C ARG A 94 9.00 7.76 -14.62
N GLU A 95 8.60 6.65 -14.00
CA GLU A 95 7.98 6.59 -12.69
C GLU A 95 8.75 5.66 -11.75
N THR A 96 8.63 5.91 -10.47
CA THR A 96 9.33 5.23 -9.38
C THR A 96 8.97 3.74 -9.29
N ARG A 97 7.69 3.41 -9.52
CA ARG A 97 7.13 2.07 -9.56
C ARG A 97 7.69 1.20 -10.70
N GLN A 98 8.37 1.83 -11.67
CA GLN A 98 9.01 1.15 -12.79
C GLN A 98 10.44 0.70 -12.49
N ALA A 99 11.02 1.18 -11.38
CA ALA A 99 12.36 0.79 -10.99
C ALA A 99 12.42 -0.68 -10.57
N ASP A 100 13.53 -1.35 -10.92
CA ASP A 100 13.84 -2.73 -10.52
C ASP A 100 13.74 -2.96 -9.01
N ARG A 101 13.93 -1.91 -8.20
CA ARG A 101 13.77 -2.00 -6.76
C ARG A 101 12.37 -2.53 -6.37
N TRP A 102 11.32 -2.04 -7.03
CA TRP A 102 9.94 -2.48 -6.76
C TRP A 102 9.68 -3.89 -7.28
N LEU A 103 10.02 -4.15 -8.54
CA LEU A 103 9.65 -5.40 -9.20
C LEU A 103 10.55 -6.58 -8.82
N LYS A 104 11.83 -6.35 -8.50
CA LYS A 104 12.83 -7.42 -8.34
C LYS A 104 13.41 -7.48 -6.92
N GLN A 105 13.71 -6.34 -6.29
CA GLN A 105 14.52 -6.32 -5.05
C GLN A 105 13.70 -6.38 -3.76
N VAL A 106 12.51 -5.76 -3.71
CA VAL A 106 11.62 -5.85 -2.53
C VAL A 106 11.17 -7.29 -2.36
N ARG A 107 11.06 -7.79 -1.11
CA ARG A 107 10.55 -9.14 -0.86
C ARG A 107 9.07 -9.21 -1.24
N ALA A 108 8.61 -10.34 -1.77
CA ALA A 108 7.22 -10.49 -2.22
C ALA A 108 6.18 -10.17 -1.11
N GLU A 109 6.47 -10.56 0.13
CA GLU A 109 5.64 -10.29 1.32
C GLU A 109 5.48 -8.80 1.63
N ASP A 110 6.44 -7.98 1.20
CA ASP A 110 6.47 -6.53 1.44
C ASP A 110 5.88 -5.76 0.24
N THR A 111 5.41 -6.46 -0.79
CA THR A 111 4.68 -5.89 -1.93
C THR A 111 3.17 -6.02 -1.74
N THR A 112 2.37 -5.47 -2.67
CA THR A 112 0.91 -5.63 -2.61
C THR A 112 0.55 -7.12 -2.71
N PRO A 113 -0.10 -7.70 -1.66
CA PRO A 113 -0.17 -9.15 -1.51
C PRO A 113 -1.31 -9.80 -2.30
N MET A 114 -2.16 -9.02 -2.96
CA MET A 114 -3.29 -9.55 -3.72
C MET A 114 -3.60 -8.72 -4.95
N VAL A 115 -4.34 -9.31 -5.89
CA VAL A 115 -5.10 -8.60 -6.90
C VAL A 115 -6.57 -9.02 -6.78
N ARG A 116 -7.48 -8.08 -7.04
CA ARG A 116 -8.92 -8.38 -7.17
C ARG A 116 -9.28 -8.44 -8.64
N LEU A 117 -9.62 -9.63 -9.12
CA LEU A 117 -10.09 -9.88 -10.47
C LEU A 117 -11.60 -10.09 -10.39
N HIS A 118 -12.37 -9.22 -11.04
CA HIS A 118 -13.81 -9.15 -10.87
C HIS A 118 -14.22 -9.05 -9.38
N LYS A 119 -14.75 -10.13 -8.80
CA LYS A 119 -15.19 -10.23 -7.40
C LYS A 119 -14.30 -11.14 -6.54
N SER A 120 -13.27 -11.75 -7.13
CA SER A 120 -12.43 -12.76 -6.49
C SER A 120 -11.05 -12.18 -6.18
N ASP A 121 -10.59 -12.45 -4.97
CA ASP A 121 -9.27 -12.03 -4.49
C ASP A 121 -8.26 -13.15 -4.68
N TYR A 122 -7.14 -12.83 -5.32
CA TYR A 122 -6.03 -13.75 -5.53
C TYR A 122 -4.85 -13.25 -4.72
N TYR A 123 -4.57 -13.91 -3.59
CA TYR A 123 -3.43 -13.58 -2.75
C TYR A 123 -2.17 -14.28 -3.23
N ILE A 124 -1.02 -13.67 -2.97
CA ILE A 124 0.27 -14.34 -3.09
C ILE A 124 0.34 -15.52 -2.10
N TYR A 125 1.10 -16.53 -2.50
CA TYR A 125 1.36 -17.74 -1.71
C TYR A 125 0.11 -18.58 -1.40
N GLU A 126 -0.88 -18.54 -2.29
CA GLU A 126 -2.03 -19.44 -2.24
C GLU A 126 -2.18 -20.18 -3.58
N PRO A 127 -2.59 -21.46 -3.60
CA PRO A 127 -2.94 -22.15 -4.84
C PRO A 127 -4.06 -21.44 -5.59
N ALA A 128 -3.87 -21.26 -6.89
CA ALA A 128 -4.86 -20.73 -7.80
C ALA A 128 -4.87 -21.54 -9.09
N MET A 129 -6.06 -21.83 -9.60
CA MET A 129 -6.26 -22.57 -10.84
C MET A 129 -6.35 -21.60 -12.01
N LEU A 130 -5.71 -21.97 -13.11
CA LEU A 130 -5.76 -21.29 -14.39
C LEU A 130 -6.88 -21.85 -15.27
N ASP A 131 -7.23 -21.14 -16.34
CA ASP A 131 -8.25 -21.52 -17.31
C ASP A 131 -7.98 -22.88 -17.99
N ASN A 132 -6.70 -23.21 -18.19
CA ASN A 132 -6.23 -24.50 -18.68
C ASN A 132 -6.19 -25.61 -17.61
N GLN A 133 -6.78 -25.35 -16.42
CA GLN A 133 -6.84 -26.23 -15.25
C GLN A 133 -5.49 -26.52 -14.57
N ALA A 134 -4.38 -25.96 -15.06
CA ALA A 134 -3.12 -26.00 -14.33
C ALA A 134 -3.25 -25.18 -13.03
N VAL A 135 -2.54 -25.60 -11.98
CA VAL A 135 -2.57 -24.91 -10.70
C VAL A 135 -1.20 -24.29 -10.45
N CYS A 136 -1.17 -23.05 -9.99
CA CYS A 136 0.05 -22.33 -9.65
C CYS A 136 -0.10 -21.59 -8.31
N ILE A 137 1.01 -21.11 -7.78
CA ILE A 137 1.05 -20.22 -6.63
C ILE A 137 1.65 -18.88 -7.09
N PRO A 138 0.87 -17.80 -7.25
CA PRO A 138 1.42 -16.49 -7.50
C PRO A 138 2.25 -16.05 -6.30
N HIS A 139 3.41 -15.46 -6.53
CA HIS A 139 4.25 -14.87 -5.47
C HIS A 139 4.52 -13.39 -5.71
N ARG A 140 4.19 -12.82 -6.89
CA ARG A 140 4.34 -11.39 -7.15
C ARG A 140 3.36 -10.93 -8.21
N TRP A 141 2.59 -9.88 -7.91
CA TRP A 141 1.73 -9.18 -8.88
C TRP A 141 2.41 -7.92 -9.40
N PHE A 142 2.34 -7.70 -10.71
CA PHE A 142 2.89 -6.52 -11.36
C PHE A 142 2.09 -6.16 -12.62
N ALA A 143 2.30 -4.95 -13.14
CA ALA A 143 1.69 -4.49 -14.38
C ALA A 143 2.73 -4.49 -15.51
N ARG A 144 2.30 -4.87 -16.72
CA ARG A 144 3.06 -4.71 -17.97
C ARG A 144 2.06 -4.32 -19.06
N ASP A 145 2.34 -3.25 -19.80
CA ASP A 145 1.49 -2.75 -20.90
C ASP A 145 0.00 -2.58 -20.51
N GLY A 146 -0.25 -2.06 -19.31
CA GLY A 146 -1.60 -1.81 -18.79
C GLY A 146 -2.36 -3.07 -18.34
N LYS A 147 -1.76 -4.26 -18.43
CA LYS A 147 -2.33 -5.53 -17.94
C LYS A 147 -1.62 -6.01 -16.68
N PHE A 148 -2.33 -6.74 -15.84
CA PHE A 148 -1.74 -7.38 -14.66
C PHE A 148 -1.20 -8.77 -15.01
N LEU A 149 -0.04 -9.09 -14.45
CA LEU A 149 0.59 -10.40 -14.50
C LEU A 149 0.99 -10.83 -13.09
N ALA A 150 1.11 -12.14 -12.91
CA ALA A 150 1.74 -12.76 -11.75
C ALA A 150 3.04 -13.44 -12.16
N LYS A 151 4.09 -13.31 -11.35
CA LYS A 151 5.11 -14.35 -11.25
C LYS A 151 4.57 -15.44 -10.35
N ALA A 152 4.62 -16.69 -10.81
CA ALA A 152 4.01 -17.82 -10.12
C ALA A 152 4.88 -19.07 -10.20
N TRP A 153 4.73 -19.95 -9.22
CA TRP A 153 5.33 -21.29 -9.21
C TRP A 153 4.29 -22.32 -9.58
N MET A 154 4.58 -23.19 -10.54
CA MET A 154 3.66 -24.25 -10.92
C MET A 154 3.53 -25.30 -9.82
N LEU A 155 2.33 -25.87 -9.65
CA LEU A 155 2.09 -26.99 -8.77
C LEU A 155 2.12 -28.30 -9.56
N GLU A 156 2.86 -29.28 -9.05
CA GLU A 156 2.93 -30.63 -9.58
C GLU A 156 2.16 -31.58 -8.66
N GLN A 157 1.28 -32.39 -9.25
CA GLN A 157 0.55 -33.41 -8.50
C GLN A 157 1.50 -34.55 -8.11
N THR A 158 1.40 -35.01 -6.87
CA THR A 158 2.13 -36.17 -6.37
C THR A 158 1.27 -36.95 -5.39
N LEU A 159 1.66 -38.19 -5.12
CA LEU A 159 1.12 -38.99 -4.03
C LEU A 159 2.08 -38.86 -2.84
N GLY A 160 1.54 -38.59 -1.64
CA GLY A 160 2.31 -38.67 -0.40
C GLY A 160 2.43 -40.10 0.11
N ASP A 161 3.10 -40.29 1.25
CA ASP A 161 3.39 -41.61 1.83
C ASP A 161 2.13 -42.47 2.08
N ASN A 162 0.99 -41.83 2.35
CA ASN A 162 -0.30 -42.51 2.57
C ASN A 162 -1.13 -42.68 1.29
N ASN A 163 -0.52 -42.51 0.11
CA ASN A 163 -1.20 -42.50 -1.19
C ASN A 163 -2.30 -41.41 -1.32
N ILE A 164 -2.20 -40.37 -0.50
CA ILE A 164 -3.09 -39.21 -0.56
C ILE A 164 -2.55 -38.29 -1.66
N PRO A 165 -3.37 -37.84 -2.62
CA PRO A 165 -2.95 -36.86 -3.60
C PRO A 165 -2.69 -35.50 -2.95
N GLY A 166 -1.62 -34.85 -3.38
CA GLY A 166 -1.25 -33.51 -2.95
C GLY A 166 -0.32 -32.84 -3.94
N TRP A 167 0.32 -31.78 -3.49
CA TRP A 167 1.05 -30.87 -4.36
C TRP A 167 2.51 -30.68 -3.94
N ILE A 168 3.38 -30.60 -4.93
CA ILE A 168 4.74 -30.07 -4.81
C ILE A 168 4.77 -28.71 -5.51
N VAL A 169 5.20 -27.68 -4.80
CA VAL A 169 5.42 -26.34 -5.37
C VAL A 169 6.75 -26.33 -6.12
N ARG A 170 6.72 -26.09 -7.44
CA ARG A 170 7.91 -26.05 -8.30
C ARG A 170 8.48 -24.64 -8.42
N ARG A 171 9.24 -24.22 -7.42
CA ARG A 171 9.94 -22.92 -7.44
C ARG A 171 11.05 -22.86 -8.50
N ASP A 172 11.58 -24.02 -8.87
CA ASP A 172 12.47 -24.20 -10.02
C ASP A 172 11.79 -24.01 -11.39
N ARG A 173 10.45 -23.92 -11.42
CA ARG A 173 9.63 -23.66 -12.62
C ARG A 173 8.79 -22.41 -12.41
N GLU A 174 9.46 -21.27 -12.27
CA GLU A 174 8.79 -19.95 -12.26
C GLU A 174 8.24 -19.63 -13.65
N VAL A 175 7.01 -19.15 -13.69
CA VAL A 175 6.31 -18.72 -14.90
C VAL A 175 5.71 -17.33 -14.69
N GLU A 176 5.48 -16.63 -15.79
CA GLU A 176 4.66 -15.43 -15.81
C GLU A 176 3.27 -15.76 -16.35
N VAL A 177 2.24 -15.42 -15.60
CA VAL A 177 0.84 -15.73 -15.92
C VAL A 177 0.06 -14.44 -16.01
N HIS A 178 -0.69 -14.25 -17.08
CA HIS A 178 -1.58 -13.10 -17.18
C HIS A 178 -2.74 -13.24 -16.20
N ALA A 179 -3.17 -12.13 -15.61
CA ALA A 179 -4.26 -12.12 -14.65
C ALA A 179 -5.59 -12.65 -15.24
N ASP A 180 -5.81 -12.50 -16.54
CA ASP A 180 -7.00 -13.01 -17.23
C ASP A 180 -7.06 -14.55 -17.34
N GLN A 181 -5.93 -15.24 -17.16
CA GLN A 181 -5.87 -16.71 -17.15
C GLN A 181 -6.29 -17.31 -15.80
N PHE A 182 -6.42 -16.51 -14.74
CA PHE A 182 -6.80 -17.02 -13.43
C PHE A 182 -8.30 -17.33 -13.38
N LEU A 183 -8.64 -18.59 -13.09
CA LEU A 183 -10.01 -19.11 -13.10
C LEU A 183 -10.60 -19.29 -11.70
N LYS A 184 -9.83 -19.83 -10.76
CA LYS A 184 -10.27 -20.05 -9.36
C LYS A 184 -9.21 -19.58 -8.40
N ASN A 185 -9.59 -18.74 -7.43
CA ASN A 185 -8.71 -18.47 -6.30
C ASN A 185 -8.69 -19.66 -5.33
N PHE A 186 -7.89 -19.55 -4.26
CA PHE A 186 -7.73 -20.62 -3.28
C PHE A 186 -9.06 -21.06 -2.66
N LEU A 187 -9.90 -20.12 -2.21
CA LEU A 187 -11.16 -20.46 -1.54
C LEU A 187 -12.13 -21.16 -2.49
N GLU A 188 -12.26 -20.67 -3.72
CA GLU A 188 -13.12 -21.26 -4.73
C GLU A 188 -12.62 -22.64 -5.17
N LEU A 189 -11.30 -22.80 -5.29
CA LEU A 189 -10.67 -24.08 -5.62
C LEU A 189 -10.86 -25.10 -4.49
N SER A 190 -10.70 -24.69 -3.23
CA SER A 190 -10.93 -25.56 -2.06
C SER A 190 -12.37 -26.08 -1.99
N GLN A 191 -13.34 -25.35 -2.55
CA GLN A 191 -14.74 -25.80 -2.62
C GLN A 191 -15.02 -26.71 -3.82
N SER A 192 -14.19 -26.68 -4.86
CA SER A 192 -14.49 -27.29 -6.16
C SER A 192 -13.43 -28.26 -6.68
N PHE A 193 -12.32 -28.49 -5.97
CA PHE A 193 -11.20 -29.33 -6.43
C PHE A 193 -11.64 -30.73 -6.90
N ARG A 194 -12.62 -31.34 -6.21
CA ARG A 194 -13.17 -32.65 -6.58
C ARG A 194 -13.86 -32.64 -7.95
N LEU A 195 -14.49 -31.53 -8.33
CA LEU A 195 -15.14 -31.39 -9.64
C LEU A 195 -14.12 -31.30 -10.78
N TYR A 196 -12.94 -30.75 -10.49
CA TYR A 196 -11.84 -30.63 -11.45
C TYR A 196 -10.89 -31.85 -11.44
N GLY A 197 -11.13 -32.84 -10.57
CA GLY A 197 -10.27 -34.02 -10.47
C GLY A 197 -8.83 -33.71 -10.04
N VAL A 198 -8.61 -32.61 -9.32
CA VAL A 198 -7.29 -32.21 -8.81
C VAL A 198 -7.19 -32.46 -7.30
N PRO A 199 -5.98 -32.62 -6.73
CA PRO A 199 -5.81 -32.73 -5.28
C PRO A 199 -6.34 -31.53 -4.51
N ASP A 200 -6.68 -31.73 -3.23
CA ASP A 200 -7.05 -30.64 -2.32
C ASP A 200 -5.94 -29.58 -2.31
N PRO A 201 -6.22 -28.30 -2.63
CA PRO A 201 -5.20 -27.24 -2.66
C PRO A 201 -4.49 -27.07 -1.31
N ALA A 202 -5.10 -27.46 -0.19
CA ALA A 202 -4.47 -27.40 1.13
C ALA A 202 -3.38 -28.46 1.34
N ASN A 203 -3.34 -29.52 0.53
CA ASN A 203 -2.37 -30.61 0.67
C ASN A 203 -1.04 -30.28 -0.03
N ILE A 204 -0.26 -29.37 0.55
CA ILE A 204 1.08 -29.02 0.05
C ILE A 204 2.14 -29.83 0.82
N TYR A 205 2.84 -30.73 0.13
CA TYR A 205 3.92 -31.54 0.73
C TYR A 205 5.22 -30.76 0.89
N GLY A 206 5.45 -29.75 0.05
CA GLY A 206 6.61 -28.90 0.15
C GLY A 206 6.92 -28.15 -1.14
N ILE A 207 8.10 -27.53 -1.15
CA ILE A 207 8.61 -26.71 -2.24
C ILE A 207 9.93 -27.26 -2.75
N ARG A 208 10.07 -27.32 -4.07
CA ARG A 208 11.28 -27.74 -4.78
C ARG A 208 11.93 -26.53 -5.42
N THR A 209 13.13 -26.20 -4.96
CA THR A 209 13.92 -25.04 -5.42
C THR A 209 14.89 -25.36 -6.55
N ASN A 210 15.30 -26.63 -6.66
CA ASN A 210 16.32 -27.17 -7.55
C ASN A 210 16.26 -28.70 -7.50
N ALA A 211 17.24 -29.41 -8.07
CA ALA A 211 17.33 -30.88 -8.02
C ALA A 211 17.60 -31.48 -6.62
N SER A 212 17.55 -30.67 -5.57
CA SER A 212 17.76 -31.08 -4.17
C SER A 212 16.47 -31.59 -3.51
N ALA A 213 16.59 -32.02 -2.24
CA ALA A 213 15.48 -32.51 -1.44
C ALA A 213 14.33 -31.48 -1.30
N LEU A 214 13.11 -32.00 -1.09
CA LEU A 214 11.92 -31.20 -0.86
C LEU A 214 12.04 -30.40 0.44
N GLN A 215 11.76 -29.09 0.39
CA GLN A 215 11.75 -28.24 1.56
C GLN A 215 10.31 -28.06 2.08
N PRO A 216 10.10 -27.88 3.40
CA PRO A 216 8.77 -27.63 3.94
C PRO A 216 8.21 -26.29 3.45
N TRP A 217 6.90 -26.25 3.21
CA TRP A 217 6.18 -25.02 2.89
C TRP A 217 6.07 -24.11 4.11
N LYS A 218 6.48 -22.84 3.99
CA LYS A 218 6.54 -21.88 5.12
C LYS A 218 5.91 -20.51 4.84
N TYR A 219 5.41 -20.26 3.63
CA TYR A 219 4.94 -18.93 3.24
C TYR A 219 3.54 -18.60 3.77
N THR A 220 2.67 -19.60 3.82
CA THR A 220 1.29 -19.50 4.31
C THR A 220 0.91 -20.76 5.06
N ASN A 221 -0.17 -20.72 5.83
CA ASN A 221 -0.79 -21.93 6.34
C ASN A 221 -1.56 -22.58 5.17
N PRO A 222 -1.24 -23.82 4.75
CA PRO A 222 -1.90 -24.44 3.60
C PRO A 222 -3.42 -24.59 3.74
N VAL A 223 -3.93 -24.70 4.97
CA VAL A 223 -5.37 -24.87 5.24
C VAL A 223 -6.08 -23.51 5.30
N LEU A 224 -5.47 -22.53 5.97
CA LEU A 224 -6.09 -21.21 6.19
C LEU A 224 -5.79 -20.20 5.06
N GLY A 225 -4.75 -20.47 4.26
CA GLY A 225 -4.23 -19.54 3.27
C GLY A 225 -3.45 -18.38 3.90
N ASN A 226 -3.54 -17.23 3.24
CA ASN A 226 -2.90 -15.99 3.56
C ASN A 226 -3.56 -15.31 4.77
N GLN A 227 -2.75 -14.84 5.72
CA GLN A 227 -3.22 -14.16 6.95
C GLN A 227 -4.15 -12.96 6.69
N TRP A 228 -4.05 -12.37 5.49
CA TRP A 228 -4.86 -11.22 5.10
C TRP A 228 -6.35 -11.56 4.92
N HIS A 229 -6.74 -12.81 4.64
CA HIS A 229 -8.15 -13.19 4.60
C HIS A 229 -8.88 -12.84 5.90
N ALA A 230 -8.32 -13.27 7.04
CA ALA A 230 -8.90 -13.02 8.36
C ALA A 230 -8.87 -11.53 8.75
N ARG A 231 -7.81 -10.81 8.35
CA ARG A 231 -7.60 -9.40 8.73
C ARG A 231 -8.41 -8.43 7.88
N ALA A 232 -8.50 -8.68 6.57
CA ALA A 232 -9.05 -7.74 5.62
C ALA A 232 -10.58 -7.80 5.52
N LYS A 233 -11.23 -8.89 5.95
CA LYS A 233 -12.71 -9.02 5.98
C LYS A 233 -13.37 -8.66 4.64
N GLY A 234 -12.76 -9.09 3.53
CA GLY A 234 -13.24 -8.81 2.17
C GLY A 234 -12.82 -7.46 1.59
N HIS A 235 -12.07 -6.63 2.33
CA HIS A 235 -11.42 -5.45 1.77
C HIS A 235 -10.13 -5.80 1.03
N ARG A 236 -9.75 -4.95 0.07
CA ARG A 236 -8.47 -5.10 -0.64
C ARG A 236 -7.31 -4.75 0.29
N VAL A 237 -6.25 -5.54 0.23
CA VAL A 237 -4.98 -5.24 0.91
C VAL A 237 -3.98 -4.70 -0.10
N LEU A 238 -3.47 -3.50 0.16
CA LEU A 238 -2.54 -2.80 -0.71
C LEU A 238 -1.27 -2.47 0.08
N CYS A 239 -0.11 -2.64 -0.54
CA CYS A 239 1.12 -2.06 -0.02
C CYS A 239 1.20 -0.60 -0.50
N LEU A 240 1.52 0.31 0.43
CA LEU A 240 1.70 1.74 0.15
C LEU A 240 3.13 2.13 0.52
N PRO A 241 4.10 2.01 -0.42
CA PRO A 241 5.49 2.33 -0.13
C PRO A 241 5.67 3.83 0.13
N LEU A 242 6.45 4.15 1.15
CA LEU A 242 6.76 5.53 1.57
C LEU A 242 8.22 5.84 1.29
N TRP A 243 8.49 7.05 0.81
CA TRP A 243 9.83 7.62 0.79
C TRP A 243 9.95 8.60 1.92
N LEU A 244 10.71 8.21 2.94
CA LEU A 244 11.00 9.03 4.11
C LEU A 244 12.35 9.73 3.92
N TYR A 245 12.40 11.02 4.20
CA TYR A 245 13.60 11.84 4.16
C TYR A 245 13.67 12.65 5.46
N CYS A 246 14.87 12.72 6.02
CA CYS A 246 15.15 13.58 7.17
C CYS A 246 15.84 14.82 6.62
N ASP A 247 15.20 15.96 6.75
CA ASP A 247 15.79 17.25 6.38
C ASP A 247 16.22 17.96 7.66
N ASP A 248 17.49 18.36 7.67
CA ASP A 248 18.04 19.20 8.72
C ASP A 248 17.86 20.66 8.30
N THR A 249 16.98 21.37 8.99
CA THR A 249 16.72 22.78 8.72
C THR A 249 17.75 23.72 9.39
N SER A 250 19.00 23.26 9.57
CA SER A 250 20.10 24.00 10.20
C SER A 250 20.63 25.19 9.40
N GLY A 251 20.22 25.38 8.14
CA GLY A 251 20.55 26.57 7.35
C GLY A 251 19.85 27.87 7.79
N ASN A 252 18.97 27.82 8.79
CA ASN A 252 18.21 28.98 9.23
C ASN A 252 19.07 29.88 10.15
N THR A 253 19.66 30.94 9.60
CA THR A 253 20.40 31.97 10.37
C THR A 253 19.51 32.85 11.24
N SER A 254 18.18 32.64 11.25
CA SER A 254 17.26 33.42 12.06
C SER A 254 17.12 32.86 13.47
N LYS A 255 17.30 33.73 14.48
CA LYS A 255 17.08 33.43 15.93
C LYS A 255 15.63 33.06 16.30
N LYS A 256 14.74 32.89 15.32
CA LYS A 256 13.30 32.73 15.53
C LYS A 256 12.88 31.26 15.69
N TRP A 257 13.70 30.33 15.23
CA TRP A 257 13.38 28.90 15.23
C TRP A 257 14.51 28.11 15.88
N ASN A 258 14.18 27.21 16.79
CA ASN A 258 15.13 26.23 17.31
C ASN A 258 15.45 25.23 16.20
N GLU A 259 16.66 24.69 16.24
CA GLU A 259 17.06 23.55 15.41
C GLU A 259 16.08 22.40 15.65
N HIS A 260 15.48 21.90 14.57
CA HIS A 260 14.57 20.77 14.59
C HIS A 260 14.78 19.92 13.34
N ASN A 261 14.86 18.61 13.55
CA ASN A 261 14.86 17.63 12.48
C ASN A 261 13.42 17.46 11.99
N SER A 262 13.21 17.66 10.68
CA SER A 262 11.93 17.38 10.05
C SER A 262 12.00 16.04 9.33
N PHE A 263 11.13 15.11 9.70
CA PHE A 263 10.95 13.86 8.97
C PHE A 263 9.78 14.03 8.02
N LEU A 264 10.10 14.11 6.74
CA LEU A 264 9.11 14.27 5.69
C LEU A 264 8.95 12.97 4.92
N PHE A 265 7.78 12.75 4.35
CA PHE A 265 7.60 11.64 3.44
C PHE A 265 6.80 12.00 2.19
N THR A 266 6.90 11.13 1.18
CA THR A 266 6.00 11.13 0.03
C THR A 266 5.58 9.70 -0.30
N LEU A 267 4.38 9.56 -0.89
CA LEU A 267 3.86 8.28 -1.33
C LEU A 267 4.62 7.85 -2.58
N ALA A 268 5.44 6.81 -2.47
CA ALA A 268 6.35 6.43 -3.55
C ALA A 268 5.61 5.91 -4.79
N GLY A 269 4.35 5.46 -4.65
CA GLY A 269 3.48 5.06 -5.76
C GLY A 269 2.79 6.20 -6.50
N LEU A 270 2.98 7.45 -6.07
CA LEU A 270 2.35 8.62 -6.66
C LEU A 270 3.09 9.05 -7.94
N CYS A 271 2.35 9.35 -9.01
CA CYS A 271 2.95 9.85 -10.25
C CYS A 271 3.80 11.10 -10.04
N ARG A 272 4.95 11.16 -10.73
CA ARG A 272 5.99 12.17 -10.55
C ARG A 272 5.51 13.61 -10.64
N TYR A 273 4.53 13.90 -11.50
CA TYR A 273 4.02 15.26 -11.69
C TYR A 273 3.19 15.77 -10.50
N VAL A 274 2.71 14.88 -9.62
CA VAL A 274 1.98 15.24 -8.39
C VAL A 274 2.87 15.17 -7.16
N SER A 275 3.82 14.23 -7.12
CA SER A 275 4.72 14.09 -5.96
C SER A 275 5.57 15.33 -5.69
N ARG A 276 5.84 16.17 -6.71
CA ARG A 276 6.53 17.47 -6.55
C ARG A 276 5.78 18.49 -5.69
N PHE A 277 4.48 18.29 -5.45
CA PHE A 277 3.63 19.25 -4.73
C PHE A 277 3.18 18.75 -3.34
N LEU A 278 3.49 17.50 -2.99
CA LEU A 278 3.02 16.85 -1.75
C LEU A 278 4.21 16.32 -0.95
N ALA A 279 4.78 17.19 -0.14
CA ALA A 279 5.67 16.85 0.97
C ALA A 279 4.87 16.97 2.27
N TYR A 280 4.81 15.90 3.06
CA TYR A 280 4.17 15.91 4.37
C TYR A 280 5.22 16.21 5.44
N LEU A 281 4.87 17.07 6.40
CA LEU A 281 5.63 17.39 7.62
C LEU A 281 5.03 16.65 8.82
#